data_AF-A0A1F8QIC0-F1
#
_entry.id   AF-A0A1F8QIC0-F1
#
_cell.length_a   1.000
_cell.length_b   1.000
_cell.length_c   1.000
_cell.angle_alpha   90.00
_cell.angle_beta   90.00
_cell.angle_gamma   90.00
#
_symmetry.space_group_name_H-M   'P 1'
#
loop_
_entity.id
_entity.type
_entity.pdbx_description
1 polymer ?
#
loop_
_entity_poly.entity_id
_entity_poly.type
_entity_poly.pdbx_seq_one_letter_code
_entity_poly.pdbx_strand_id
1 'polypeptide(L)'
;MSLWQHVLRLLGYQKTSDRLSFSVDVGLIRSLQDLAEQESRSETELAAELLSYALAQRDVAEVNLQRWRGLSEREQQVAALICLGFTNRQIAARLVISPETVKSHVSKVLLKFGLRSRAELRRTLADWDFSAWRDIQF
;
A
#
# COMPACT_ATOMS: atom_id res chain seq x y z
N MET A 1 -21.88 -12.56 -0.03
CA MET A 1 -20.49 -12.56 -0.54
C MET A 1 -20.24 -11.23 -1.21
N SER A 2 -19.07 -10.61 -0.99
CA SER A 2 -18.77 -9.26 -1.48
C SER A 2 -18.59 -9.26 -3.01
N LEU A 3 -19.23 -8.33 -3.72
CA LEU A 3 -19.07 -8.06 -5.16
C LEU A 3 -17.60 -7.98 -5.58
N TRP A 4 -16.77 -7.43 -4.70
CA TRP A 4 -15.33 -7.32 -4.91
C TRP A 4 -14.62 -8.67 -5.06
N GLN A 5 -15.07 -9.71 -4.36
CA GLN A 5 -14.50 -11.05 -4.52
C GLN A 5 -14.88 -11.69 -5.86
N HIS A 6 -15.98 -11.27 -6.47
CA HIS A 6 -16.41 -11.72 -7.79
C HIS A 6 -15.58 -11.06 -8.88
N VAL A 7 -15.40 -9.73 -8.79
CA VAL A 7 -14.55 -8.96 -9.71
C VAL A 7 -13.11 -9.47 -9.70
N LEU A 8 -12.54 -9.77 -8.52
CA LEU A 8 -11.17 -10.29 -8.42
C LEU A 8 -11.01 -11.68 -9.05
N ARG A 9 -12.02 -12.55 -8.97
CA ARG A 9 -11.96 -13.87 -9.63
C ARG A 9 -12.09 -13.78 -11.15
N LEU A 10 -12.92 -12.86 -11.64
CA LEU A 10 -13.09 -12.64 -13.08
C LEU A 10 -11.79 -12.13 -13.73
N LEU A 11 -10.97 -11.39 -13.00
CA LEU A 11 -9.66 -10.90 -13.44
C LEU A 11 -8.52 -11.93 -13.27
N GLY A 12 -8.82 -13.21 -12.99
CA GLY A 12 -7.79 -14.26 -12.91
C GLY A 12 -6.84 -14.14 -11.71
N TYR A 13 -7.24 -13.45 -10.63
CA TYR A 13 -6.38 -13.23 -9.47
C TYR A 13 -5.98 -14.55 -8.78
N GLN A 14 -4.69 -14.91 -8.88
CA GLN A 14 -4.07 -15.93 -8.04
C GLN A 14 -3.09 -15.27 -7.06
N LYS A 15 -3.34 -15.44 -5.76
CA LYS A 15 -2.45 -14.98 -4.68
C LYS A 15 -1.22 -15.89 -4.64
N THR A 16 -0.19 -15.53 -5.40
CA THR A 16 1.13 -16.18 -5.35
C THR A 16 2.21 -15.11 -5.23
N SER A 17 2.88 -15.11 -4.07
CA SER A 17 4.24 -14.58 -3.80
C SER A 17 4.68 -13.29 -4.49
N ASP A 18 4.75 -12.16 -3.76
CA ASP A 18 5.53 -10.92 -3.99
C ASP A 18 5.60 -10.27 -5.39
N ARG A 19 4.92 -10.82 -6.40
CA ARG A 19 4.79 -10.26 -7.76
C ARG A 19 3.36 -10.48 -8.24
N LEU A 20 2.66 -9.37 -8.51
CA LEU A 20 1.41 -9.38 -9.27
C LEU A 20 1.72 -9.86 -10.69
N SER A 21 1.57 -11.17 -10.96
CA SER A 21 1.58 -11.69 -12.33
C SER A 21 0.15 -11.74 -12.83
N PHE A 22 -0.20 -10.83 -13.74
CA PHE A 22 -1.43 -10.93 -14.51
C PHE A 22 -1.14 -11.78 -15.75
N SER A 23 -1.94 -12.83 -15.97
CA SER A 23 -2.02 -13.44 -17.30
C SER A 23 -2.99 -12.62 -18.13
N VAL A 24 -2.61 -12.18 -19.32
CA VAL A 24 -3.57 -11.62 -20.28
C VAL A 24 -4.33 -12.80 -20.87
N ASP A 25 -5.33 -13.27 -20.14
CA ASP A 25 -6.18 -14.38 -20.53
C ASP A 25 -7.47 -13.90 -21.22
N VAL A 26 -8.20 -14.86 -21.78
CA VAL A 26 -9.46 -14.61 -22.49
C VAL A 26 -10.52 -13.97 -21.57
N GLY A 27 -10.46 -14.23 -20.26
CA GLY A 27 -11.38 -13.65 -19.29
C GLY A 27 -11.13 -12.15 -19.07
N LEU A 28 -9.86 -11.75 -18.98
CA LEU A 28 -9.47 -10.34 -18.89
C LEU A 28 -9.86 -9.57 -20.16
N ILE A 29 -9.57 -10.14 -21.34
CA ILE A 29 -9.93 -9.52 -22.63
C ILE A 29 -11.45 -9.32 -22.71
N ARG A 30 -12.24 -10.33 -22.33
CA ARG A 30 -13.70 -10.22 -22.32
C ARG A 30 -14.20 -9.15 -21.34
N SER A 31 -13.59 -9.08 -20.16
CA SER A 31 -13.93 -8.05 -19.16
C SER A 31 -13.63 -6.64 -19.68
N LEU A 32 -12.52 -6.46 -20.41
CA LEU A 32 -12.18 -5.18 -21.06
C LEU A 32 -13.21 -4.81 -22.15
N GLN A 33 -13.62 -5.79 -22.95
CA GLN A 33 -14.64 -5.60 -23.99
C GLN A 33 -15.98 -5.19 -23.39
N ASP A 34 -16.48 -5.95 -22.41
CA ASP A 34 -17.76 -5.67 -21.74
C ASP A 34 -17.76 -4.27 -21.09
N LEU A 35 -16.65 -3.86 -20.47
CA LEU A 35 -16.50 -2.53 -19.89
C LEU A 35 -16.44 -1.43 -20.95
N ALA A 36 -15.69 -1.64 -22.04
CA ALA A 36 -15.59 -0.68 -23.13
C ALA A 36 -16.96 -0.46 -23.80
N GLU A 37 -17.72 -1.53 -24.03
CA GLU A 37 -19.09 -1.45 -24.56
C GLU A 37 -20.02 -0.70 -23.59
N GLN A 38 -19.98 -1.02 -22.29
CA GLN A 38 -20.80 -0.35 -21.28
C GLN A 38 -20.53 1.15 -21.21
N GLU A 39 -19.27 1.56 -21.37
CA GLU A 39 -18.87 2.97 -21.35
C GLU A 39 -19.02 3.66 -22.71
N SER A 40 -19.42 2.94 -23.77
CA SER A 40 -19.42 3.44 -25.16
C SER A 40 -18.05 3.97 -25.61
N ARG A 41 -16.98 3.29 -25.20
CA ARG A 41 -15.59 3.64 -25.47
C ARG A 41 -14.92 2.57 -26.33
N SER A 42 -13.79 2.93 -26.94
CA SER A 42 -12.96 1.95 -27.64
C SER A 42 -12.21 1.06 -26.64
N GLU A 43 -12.12 -0.25 -26.91
CA GLU A 43 -11.34 -1.20 -26.10
C GLU A 43 -9.88 -0.74 -25.93
N THR A 44 -9.25 -0.25 -27.00
CA THR A 44 -7.86 0.23 -26.97
C THR A 44 -7.69 1.49 -26.14
N GLU A 45 -8.67 2.40 -26.16
CA GLU A 45 -8.66 3.62 -25.36
C GLU A 45 -8.77 3.28 -23.86
N LEU A 46 -9.73 2.42 -23.51
CA LEU A 46 -9.92 1.96 -22.13
C LEU A 46 -8.71 1.19 -21.63
N ALA A 47 -8.16 0.27 -22.44
CA ALA A 47 -6.96 -0.48 -22.08
C ALA A 47 -5.75 0.43 -21.85
N ALA A 48 -5.55 1.44 -22.70
CA ALA A 48 -4.46 2.40 -22.56
C ALA A 48 -4.60 3.21 -21.27
N GLU A 49 -5.79 3.71 -20.95
CA GLU A 49 -6.05 4.45 -19.70
C GLU A 49 -5.78 3.58 -18.47
N LEU A 50 -6.32 2.36 -18.44
CA LEU A 50 -6.13 1.43 -17.33
C LEU A 50 -4.65 1.06 -17.14
N LEU A 51 -3.91 0.87 -18.23
CA LEU A 51 -2.47 0.61 -18.18
C LEU A 51 -1.70 1.83 -17.67
N SER A 52 -2.01 3.03 -18.16
CA SER A 52 -1.41 4.27 -17.66
C SER A 52 -1.66 4.45 -16.17
N TYR A 53 -2.89 4.21 -15.71
CA TYR A 53 -3.23 4.26 -14.29
C TYR A 53 -2.45 3.21 -13.49
N ALA A 54 -2.39 1.96 -13.95
CA ALA A 54 -1.66 0.88 -13.28
C ALA A 54 -0.16 1.16 -13.18
N LEU A 55 0.45 1.69 -14.25
CA LEU A 55 1.86 2.08 -14.27
C LEU A 55 2.14 3.24 -13.30
N ALA A 56 1.30 4.27 -13.30
CA ALA A 56 1.42 5.38 -12.36
C ALA A 56 1.33 4.91 -10.90
N GLN A 57 0.40 4.00 -10.60
CA GLN A 57 0.26 3.42 -9.26
C GLN A 57 1.47 2.55 -8.88
N ARG A 58 2.04 1.81 -9.83
CA ARG A 58 3.27 1.03 -9.61
C ARG A 58 4.45 1.93 -9.26
N ASP A 59 4.62 3.06 -9.94
CA ASP A 59 5.72 3.98 -9.66
C ASP A 59 5.59 4.60 -8.26
N VAL A 60 4.36 4.95 -7.84
CA VAL A 60 4.10 5.41 -6.46
C VAL A 60 4.44 4.33 -5.44
N ALA A 61 4.03 3.08 -5.68
CA ALA A 61 4.33 1.95 -4.80
C ALA A 61 5.83 1.71 -4.67
N GLU A 62 6.58 1.76 -5.79
CA GLU A 62 8.04 1.60 -5.79
C GLU A 62 8.72 2.71 -5.00
N VAL A 63 8.31 3.98 -5.19
CA VAL A 63 8.85 5.11 -4.43
C VAL A 63 8.61 4.92 -2.92
N ASN A 64 7.42 4.49 -2.52
CA ASN A 64 7.12 4.23 -1.11
C ASN A 64 7.93 3.06 -0.54
N LEU A 65 8.16 2.01 -1.33
CA LEU A 65 9.01 0.89 -0.95
C LEU A 65 10.47 1.32 -0.76
N GLN A 66 11.00 2.17 -1.65
CA GLN A 66 12.35 2.71 -1.52
C GLN A 66 12.48 3.59 -0.27
N ARG A 67 11.49 4.45 0.01
CA ARG A 67 11.43 5.24 1.25
C ARG A 67 11.41 4.35 2.49
N TRP A 68 10.63 3.27 2.47
CA TRP A 68 10.56 2.29 3.55
C TRP A 68 11.92 1.60 3.78
N ARG A 69 12.57 1.15 2.71
CA ARG A 69 13.92 0.54 2.76
C ARG A 69 14.99 1.51 3.27
N GLY A 70 14.79 2.82 3.06
CA GLY A 70 15.65 3.88 3.61
C GLY A 70 15.43 4.19 5.10
N LEU A 71 14.39 3.63 5.73
CA LEU A 71 14.19 3.73 7.18
C LEU A 71 15.16 2.77 7.90
N SER A 72 15.69 3.20 9.04
CA SER A 72 16.35 2.30 9.99
C SER A 72 15.34 1.33 10.60
N GLU A 73 15.79 0.21 11.17
CA GLU A 73 14.91 -0.78 11.82
C GLU A 73 13.98 -0.13 12.87
N ARG A 74 14.53 0.80 13.68
CA ARG A 74 13.76 1.52 14.70
C ARG A 74 12.72 2.46 14.09
N GLU A 75 13.03 3.09 12.96
CA GLU A 75 12.09 3.92 12.22
C GLU A 75 10.99 3.08 11.56
N GLN A 76 11.31 1.89 11.04
CA GLN A 76 10.32 0.95 10.50
C GLN A 76 9.34 0.47 11.59
N GLN A 77 9.85 0.10 12.77
CA GLN A 77 9.05 -0.23 13.95
C GLN A 77 8.06 0.89 14.28
N VAL A 78 8.56 2.13 14.39
CA VAL A 78 7.73 3.30 14.70
C VAL A 78 6.70 3.58 13.60
N ALA A 79 7.10 3.53 12.33
CA ALA A 79 6.21 3.74 11.19
C ALA A 79 5.07 2.71 11.13
N ALA A 80 5.39 1.42 11.32
CA ALA A 80 4.40 0.34 11.36
C ALA A 80 3.38 0.56 12.49
N LEU A 81 3.85 0.89 13.70
CA LEU A 81 2.98 1.12 14.85
C LEU A 81 2.12 2.39 14.67
N ILE A 82 2.61 3.43 13.99
CA ILE A 82 1.79 4.59 13.58
C ILE A 82 0.66 4.16 12.65
N CYS A 83 0.97 3.32 11.66
CA CYS A 83 0.01 2.80 10.68
C CYS A 83 -1.07 1.92 11.33
N LEU A 84 -0.70 1.16 12.36
CA LEU A 84 -1.61 0.41 13.22
C LEU A 84 -2.45 1.27 14.17
N GLY A 85 -2.21 2.58 14.24
CA GLY A 85 -3.00 3.51 15.03
C GLY A 85 -2.50 3.76 16.47
N PHE A 86 -1.32 3.27 16.84
CA PHE A 86 -0.77 3.50 18.17
C PHE A 86 -0.34 4.95 18.39
N THR A 87 -0.59 5.46 19.59
CA THR A 87 -0.12 6.76 20.06
C THR A 87 1.37 6.73 20.42
N ASN A 88 2.05 7.87 20.45
CA ASN A 88 3.47 7.91 20.82
C ASN A 88 3.75 7.32 22.21
N ARG A 89 2.82 7.45 23.17
CA ARG A 89 2.93 6.82 24.50
C ARG A 89 2.85 5.29 24.42
N GLN A 90 1.93 4.76 23.61
CA GLN A 90 1.80 3.31 23.42
C GLN A 90 3.00 2.72 22.66
N ILE A 91 3.53 3.46 21.68
CA ILE A 91 4.75 3.08 20.94
C ILE A 91 5.95 3.10 21.89
N ALA A 92 6.09 4.15 22.70
CA ALA A 92 7.16 4.29 23.68
C ALA A 92 7.19 3.11 24.67
N ALA A 93 6.03 2.73 25.19
CA ALA A 93 5.88 1.57 26.07
C ALA A 93 6.27 0.24 25.38
N ARG A 94 5.87 0.05 24.12
CA ARG A 94 6.18 -1.16 23.34
C ARG A 94 7.65 -1.29 22.96
N LEU A 95 8.30 -0.17 22.68
CA LEU A 95 9.68 -0.12 22.22
C LEU A 95 10.70 0.11 23.35
N VAL A 96 10.21 0.24 24.60
CA VAL A 96 10.98 0.50 25.81
C VAL A 96 11.89 1.73 25.64
N ILE A 97 11.29 2.85 25.19
CA ILE A 97 11.97 4.14 24.99
C ILE A 97 11.10 5.30 25.48
N SER A 98 11.65 6.50 25.56
CA SER A 98 10.87 7.68 25.95
C SER A 98 9.88 8.11 24.86
N PRO A 99 8.72 8.70 25.20
CA PRO A 99 7.82 9.32 24.22
C PRO A 99 8.49 10.41 23.37
N GLU A 100 9.52 11.08 23.91
CA GLU A 100 10.30 12.09 23.19
C GLU A 100 11.19 11.45 22.12
N THR A 101 11.80 10.31 22.44
CA THR A 101 12.54 9.49 21.46
C THR A 101 11.63 9.03 20.34
N VAL A 102 10.40 8.61 20.65
CA VAL A 102 9.40 8.28 19.62
C VAL A 102 9.11 9.47 18.72
N LYS A 103 8.88 10.68 19.27
CA LYS A 103 8.66 11.89 18.46
C LYS A 103 9.83 12.14 17.50
N SER A 104 11.08 11.98 17.98
CA SER A 104 12.26 12.12 17.12
C SER A 104 12.24 11.12 15.95
N HIS A 105 11.92 9.85 16.21
CA HIS A 105 11.74 8.85 15.16
C HIS A 105 10.60 9.20 14.21
N VAL A 106 9.45 9.67 14.71
CA VAL A 106 8.33 10.13 13.85
C VAL A 106 8.79 11.23 12.91
N SER A 107 9.48 12.26 13.43
CA SER A 107 9.99 13.36 12.62
C SER A 107 10.94 12.88 11.51
N LYS A 108 11.84 11.93 11.83
CA LYS A 108 12.75 11.34 10.83
C LYS A 108 12.02 10.51 9.78
N VAL A 109 11.03 9.72 10.17
CA VAL A 109 10.18 8.95 9.24
C VAL A 109 9.45 9.89 8.29
N LEU A 110 8.78 10.91 8.83
CA LEU A 110 8.04 11.88 8.02
C LEU A 110 8.96 12.63 7.06
N LEU A 111 10.15 13.04 7.51
CA LEU A 111 11.16 13.68 6.66
C LEU A 111 11.59 12.76 5.51
N LYS A 112 11.91 11.49 5.79
CA LYS A 112 12.32 10.51 4.76
C LYS A 112 11.20 10.19 3.77
N PHE A 113 9.95 10.27 4.19
CA PHE A 113 8.80 10.13 3.30
C PHE A 113 8.38 11.44 2.60
N GLY A 114 8.93 12.59 3.00
CA GLY A 114 8.53 13.91 2.51
C GLY A 114 7.14 14.34 2.95
N LEU A 115 6.69 13.88 4.12
CA LEU A 115 5.34 14.09 4.64
C LEU A 115 5.33 15.08 5.80
N ARG A 116 4.19 15.71 6.06
CA ARG A 116 4.02 16.71 7.12
C ARG A 116 3.31 16.18 8.35
N SER A 117 2.61 15.06 8.24
CA SER A 117 1.79 14.54 9.32
C SER A 117 1.78 13.01 9.39
N ARG A 118 1.56 12.48 10.59
CA ARG A 118 1.33 11.04 10.78
C ARG A 118 0.08 10.56 10.03
N ALA A 119 -0.90 11.43 9.81
CA ALA A 119 -2.12 11.10 9.09
C ALA A 119 -1.82 10.90 7.59
N GLU A 120 -0.96 11.74 7.01
CA GLU A 120 -0.43 11.51 5.66
C GLU A 120 0.32 10.18 5.58
N LEU A 121 1.20 9.88 6.55
CA LEU A 121 1.93 8.60 6.56
C LEU A 121 0.97 7.40 6.54
N ARG A 122 -0.08 7.44 7.36
CA ARG A 122 -1.13 6.39 7.39
C ARG A 122 -1.84 6.24 6.05
N ARG A 123 -2.10 7.35 5.35
CA ARG A 123 -2.74 7.34 4.03
C ARG A 123 -1.80 6.79 2.96
N THR A 124 -0.54 7.24 2.96
CA THR A 124 0.50 6.81 2.01
C THR A 124 0.76 5.30 2.09
N LEU A 125 0.65 4.72 3.29
CA LEU A 125 0.88 3.29 3.53
C LEU A 125 -0.42 2.53 3.83
N ALA A 126 -1.58 3.03 3.38
CA ALA A 126 -2.88 2.45 3.71
C ALA A 126 -3.06 1.02 3.15
N ASP A 127 -2.45 0.73 2.00
CA ASP A 127 -2.56 -0.56 1.32
C ASP A 127 -1.55 -1.61 1.84
N TRP A 128 -0.72 -1.24 2.82
CA TRP A 128 0.30 -2.12 3.39
C TRP A 128 -0.25 -2.90 4.58
N ASP A 129 0.14 -4.17 4.69
CA ASP A 129 -0.22 -5.01 5.84
C ASP A 129 0.84 -4.90 6.95
N PHE A 130 0.46 -4.24 8.05
CA PHE A 130 1.29 -4.13 9.25
C PHE A 130 0.83 -5.08 10.38
N SER A 131 -0.11 -6.00 10.12
CA SER A 131 -0.68 -6.88 11.16
C SER A 131 0.38 -7.65 11.94
N ALA A 132 1.45 -8.09 11.27
CA ALA A 132 2.59 -8.77 11.90
C ALA A 132 3.26 -7.95 13.02
N TRP A 133 3.18 -6.62 12.99
CA TRP A 133 3.81 -5.72 13.95
C TRP A 133 2.95 -5.41 15.18
N ARG A 134 1.70 -5.88 15.20
CA ARG A 134 0.73 -5.52 16.25
C ARG A 134 1.10 -6.06 17.62
N ASP A 135 1.58 -7.29 17.64
CA ASP A 135 1.79 -8.09 18.85
C ASP A 135 3.27 -8.35 19.15
N ILE A 136 4.19 -7.83 18.34
CA ILE A 136 5.63 -7.93 18.59
C ILE A 136 5.96 -7.08 19.83
N GLN A 137 6.49 -7.73 20.86
CA GLN A 137 7.19 -7.08 21.96
C GLN A 137 8.67 -6.94 21.56
N PHE A 138 9.22 -5.75 21.72
CA PHE A 138 10.59 -5.40 21.34
C PHE A 138 11.49 -5.24 22.56
#